data_AF-A0A941W7C1-F1
#
_entry.id   AF-A0A941W7C1-F1
#
_cell.length_a   1.000
_cell.length_b   1.000
_cell.length_c   1.000
_cell.angle_alpha   90.00
_cell.angle_beta   90.00
_cell.angle_gamma   90.00
#
_symmetry.space_group_name_H-M   'P 1'
#
loop_
_entity.id
_entity.type
_entity.pdbx_description
1 polymer ?
#
loop_
_entity_poly.entity_id
_entity_poly.type
_entity_poly.pdbx_seq_one_letter_code
_entity_poly.pdbx_strand_id
1 'polypeptide(L)'
;MTVRADDTAETAAILEAHWSAGLTTGAVVAVPVPAENEADPRMIAEAVRLGLAEAAARGVSGSAVTPFLLAHVADSTTGASIDTNVALVVNNAATASRIAVKLEPT
;
A
#
# COMPACT_ATOMS: atom_id res chain seq x y z
N MET A 1 -6.59 8.30 -8.18
CA MET A 1 -5.39 9.09 -7.86
C MET A 1 -5.62 10.50 -8.40
N THR A 2 -5.35 11.55 -7.62
CA THR A 2 -5.69 12.93 -7.99
C THR A 2 -4.60 13.62 -8.81
N VAL A 3 -3.35 13.21 -8.61
CA VAL A 3 -2.16 13.72 -9.30
C VAL A 3 -1.21 12.54 -9.52
N ARG A 4 -0.46 12.54 -10.62
CA ARG A 4 0.64 11.60 -10.87
C ARG A 4 1.96 12.37 -10.79
N ALA A 5 2.94 11.80 -10.09
CA ALA A 5 4.32 12.26 -10.09
C ALA A 5 5.19 11.12 -10.64
N ASP A 6 6.08 11.44 -11.58
CA ASP A 6 6.90 10.44 -12.26
C ASP A 6 8.20 10.14 -11.50
N ASP A 7 8.61 11.01 -10.58
CA ASP A 7 9.77 10.78 -9.74
C ASP A 7 9.63 11.31 -8.29
N THR A 8 10.65 10.99 -7.49
CA THR A 8 10.70 11.37 -6.06
C THR A 8 10.98 12.85 -5.84
N ALA A 9 11.56 13.56 -6.81
CA ALA A 9 11.77 15.02 -6.75
C ALA A 9 10.46 15.76 -6.95
N GLU A 10 9.69 15.37 -7.96
CA GLU A 10 8.36 15.90 -8.21
C GLU A 10 7.43 15.60 -7.02
N THR A 11 7.48 14.39 -6.48
CA THR A 11 6.72 14.04 -5.28
C THR A 11 7.08 14.94 -4.09
N ALA A 12 8.37 15.18 -3.84
CA ALA A 12 8.81 16.07 -2.76
C ALA A 12 8.33 17.52 -2.97
N ALA A 13 8.42 18.05 -4.19
CA ALA A 13 7.95 19.39 -4.51
C ALA A 13 6.43 19.56 -4.31
N ILE A 14 5.64 18.53 -4.64
CA ILE A 14 4.19 18.54 -4.38
C ILE A 14 3.90 18.57 -2.88
N LEU A 15 4.62 17.77 -2.08
CA LEU A 15 4.46 17.73 -0.63
C LEU A 15 4.87 19.06 0.03
N GLU A 16 5.98 19.64 -0.40
CA GLU A 16 6.45 20.94 0.07
C GLU A 16 5.45 22.06 -0.28
N ALA A 17 4.92 22.07 -1.52
CA ALA A 17 3.89 23.01 -1.93
C ALA A 17 2.61 22.87 -1.09
N HIS A 18 2.18 21.63 -0.80
CA HIS A 18 1.02 21.35 0.04
C HIS A 18 1.19 21.93 1.45
N TRP A 19 2.32 21.67 2.12
CA TRP A 19 2.55 22.15 3.49
C TRP A 19 2.89 23.65 3.56
N SER A 20 3.63 24.20 2.59
CA SER A 20 3.97 25.64 2.54
C SER A 20 2.76 26.53 2.26
N ALA A 21 1.70 25.99 1.64
CA ALA A 21 0.41 26.66 1.48
C ALA A 21 -0.41 26.73 2.79
N GLY A 22 0.13 26.25 3.92
CA GLY A 22 -0.54 26.26 5.23
C GLY A 22 -1.51 25.10 5.44
N LEU A 23 -1.52 24.08 4.57
CA LEU A 23 -2.33 22.88 4.75
C LEU A 23 -1.63 21.93 5.74
N THR A 24 -2.36 21.50 6.77
CA THR A 24 -1.82 20.67 7.86
C THR A 24 -2.15 19.18 7.74
N THR A 25 -2.84 18.79 6.66
CA THR A 25 -3.25 17.40 6.42
C THR A 25 -2.08 16.57 5.87
N GLY A 26 -2.14 15.26 6.06
CA GLY A 26 -1.25 14.32 5.38
C GLY A 26 -1.56 14.16 3.89
N ALA A 27 -0.63 13.51 3.18
CA ALA A 27 -0.79 13.10 1.79
C ALA A 27 -0.51 11.59 1.67
N VAL A 28 -1.18 10.92 0.72
CA VAL A 28 -0.96 9.50 0.43
C VAL A 28 -0.19 9.37 -0.87
N VAL A 29 1.04 8.84 -0.79
CA VAL A 29 1.86 8.50 -1.95
C VAL A 29 1.65 7.01 -2.25
N ALA A 30 0.89 6.71 -3.30
CA ALA A 30 0.66 5.34 -3.74
C ALA A 30 1.83 4.86 -4.61
N VAL A 31 2.64 3.95 -4.08
CA VAL A 31 3.77 3.34 -4.79
C VAL A 31 3.36 1.92 -5.21
N PRO A 32 3.45 1.57 -6.51
CA PRO A 32 3.09 0.23 -6.97
C PRO A 32 4.09 -0.81 -6.46
N VAL A 33 3.63 -2.07 -6.40
CA VAL A 33 4.52 -3.23 -6.23
C VAL A 33 5.47 -3.30 -7.44
N PRO A 34 6.75 -3.67 -7.27
CA PRO A 34 7.60 -4.01 -8.42
C PRO A 34 6.97 -5.11 -9.28
N ALA A 35 7.01 -4.98 -10.60
CA ALA A 35 6.30 -5.86 -11.53
C ALA A 35 6.68 -7.34 -11.37
N GLU A 36 7.94 -7.62 -11.07
CA GLU A 36 8.48 -8.94 -10.80
C GLU A 36 7.98 -9.59 -9.50
N ASN A 37 7.37 -8.81 -8.61
CA ASN A 37 6.84 -9.25 -7.32
C ASN A 37 5.30 -9.21 -7.27
N GLU A 38 4.63 -8.91 -8.38
CA GLU A 38 3.17 -8.93 -8.44
C GLU A 38 2.62 -10.36 -8.40
N ALA A 39 1.71 -10.61 -7.45
CA ALA A 39 0.88 -11.82 -7.46
C ALA A 39 -0.21 -11.73 -8.54
N ASP A 40 -0.75 -12.88 -9.00
CA ASP A 40 -1.87 -12.90 -9.96
C ASP A 40 -3.06 -12.08 -9.40
N PRO A 41 -3.47 -10.98 -10.05
CA PRO A 41 -4.55 -10.14 -9.56
C PRO A 41 -5.87 -10.90 -9.36
N ARG A 42 -6.15 -11.91 -10.18
CA ARG A 42 -7.37 -12.73 -10.07
C ARG A 42 -7.32 -13.64 -8.85
N MET A 43 -6.15 -14.20 -8.55
CA MET A 43 -5.94 -15.02 -7.36
C MET A 43 -6.17 -14.19 -6.09
N ILE A 44 -5.59 -12.98 -6.03
CA ILE A 44 -5.75 -12.06 -4.89
C ILE A 44 -7.22 -11.63 -4.76
N ALA A 45 -7.87 -11.24 -5.86
CA ALA A 45 -9.27 -10.82 -5.85
C ALA A 45 -10.20 -11.93 -5.35
N GLU A 46 -9.96 -13.18 -5.77
CA GLU A 46 -10.74 -14.33 -5.33
C GLU A 46 -10.52 -14.64 -3.84
N ALA A 47 -9.27 -14.61 -3.37
CA ALA A 47 -8.94 -14.81 -1.96
C ALA A 47 -9.60 -13.74 -1.06
N VAL A 48 -9.62 -12.47 -1.49
CA VAL A 48 -10.31 -11.39 -0.77
C VAL A 48 -11.82 -11.63 -0.75
N ARG A 49 -12.42 -12.01 -1.89
CA ARG A 49 -13.85 -12.27 -2.00
C ARG A 49 -14.29 -13.40 -1.07
N LEU A 50 -13.54 -14.50 -1.06
CA LEU A 50 -13.80 -15.66 -0.18
C LEU A 50 -13.62 -15.28 1.29
N GLY A 51 -12.55 -14.55 1.62
CA GLY A 51 -12.29 -14.10 2.98
C GLY A 51 -13.39 -13.18 3.51
N LEU A 52 -13.91 -12.27 2.70
CA LEU A 52 -15.02 -11.40 3.09
C LEU A 52 -16.31 -12.19 3.35
N ALA A 53 -16.60 -13.19 2.52
CA ALA A 53 -17.74 -14.08 2.73
C ALA A 53 -17.59 -14.90 4.03
N GLU A 54 -16.39 -15.41 4.31
CA GLU A 54 -16.12 -16.16 5.54
C GLU A 54 -16.20 -15.26 6.79
N ALA A 55 -15.64 -14.05 6.72
CA ALA A 55 -15.71 -13.06 7.80
C ALA A 55 -17.17 -12.76 8.15
N ALA A 56 -18.02 -12.55 7.14
CA ALA A 56 -19.45 -12.31 7.33
C ALA A 56 -20.16 -13.53 7.94
N ALA A 57 -19.90 -14.74 7.44
CA ALA A 57 -20.48 -15.97 7.96
C ALA A 57 -20.10 -16.24 9.43
N ARG A 58 -18.90 -15.80 9.85
CA ARG A 58 -18.36 -15.95 11.20
C ARG A 58 -18.65 -14.75 12.12
N GLY A 59 -19.34 -13.72 11.63
CA GLY A 59 -19.65 -12.51 12.39
C GLY A 59 -18.42 -11.65 12.75
N VAL A 60 -17.31 -11.79 12.03
CA VAL A 60 -16.10 -10.98 12.22
C VAL A 60 -16.40 -9.55 11.77
N SER A 61 -16.18 -8.57 12.65
CA SER A 61 -16.55 -7.17 12.40
C SER A 61 -15.59 -6.18 13.06
N GLY A 62 -15.69 -4.91 12.67
CA GLY A 62 -14.83 -3.85 13.19
C GLY A 62 -13.35 -4.08 12.88
N SER A 63 -12.48 -3.78 13.84
CA SER A 63 -11.03 -3.92 13.70
C SER A 63 -10.56 -5.37 13.53
N ALA A 64 -11.41 -6.37 13.80
CA ALA A 64 -11.08 -7.78 13.63
C ALA A 64 -11.08 -8.22 12.16
N VAL A 65 -11.71 -7.45 11.26
CA VAL A 65 -11.81 -7.81 9.82
C VAL A 65 -10.45 -7.82 9.14
N THR A 66 -9.62 -6.79 9.35
CA THR A 66 -8.30 -6.69 8.70
C THR A 66 -7.36 -7.85 9.03
N PRO A 67 -7.07 -8.19 10.30
CA PRO A 67 -6.19 -9.32 10.60
C PRO A 67 -6.77 -10.66 10.12
N PHE A 68 -8.09 -10.83 10.16
CA PHE A 68 -8.75 -12.02 9.60
C PHE A 68 -8.53 -12.15 8.09
N LEU A 69 -8.81 -11.07 7.34
CA LEU A 69 -8.67 -11.09 5.88
C LEU A 69 -7.23 -11.29 5.44
N LEU A 70 -6.27 -10.64 6.10
CA LEU A 70 -4.86 -10.80 5.75
C LEU A 70 -4.37 -12.23 5.96
N ALA A 71 -4.79 -12.89 7.05
CA ALA A 71 -4.49 -14.30 7.27
C ALA A 71 -5.13 -15.20 6.21
N HIS A 72 -6.43 -15.00 5.94
CA HIS A 72 -7.15 -15.78 4.93
C HIS A 72 -6.54 -15.64 3.52
N VAL A 73 -6.12 -14.43 3.14
CA VAL A 73 -5.47 -14.18 1.84
C VAL A 73 -4.09 -14.83 1.78
N ALA A 74 -3.31 -14.78 2.87
CA ALA A 74 -2.03 -15.47 2.94
C ALA A 74 -2.18 -16.99 2.74
N ASP A 75 -3.14 -17.60 3.44
CA ASP A 75 -3.40 -19.04 3.35
C ASP A 75 -3.92 -19.43 1.97
N SER A 76 -4.89 -18.69 1.43
CA SER A 76 -5.53 -18.97 0.14
C SER A 76 -4.60 -18.80 -1.06
N THR A 77 -3.52 -18.01 -0.90
CA THR A 77 -2.53 -17.77 -1.96
C THR A 77 -1.25 -18.58 -1.77
N THR A 78 -1.23 -19.54 -0.83
CA THR A 78 -0.03 -20.33 -0.49
C THR A 78 1.19 -19.43 -0.21
N GLY A 79 0.98 -18.29 0.45
CA GLY A 79 2.04 -17.33 0.77
C GLY A 79 2.39 -16.30 -0.30
N ALA A 80 1.87 -16.41 -1.53
CA ALA A 80 2.20 -15.45 -2.59
C ALA A 80 1.84 -13.99 -2.22
N SER A 81 0.74 -13.77 -1.49
CA SER A 81 0.39 -12.44 -0.99
C SER A 81 1.38 -11.90 0.05
N ILE A 82 2.03 -12.77 0.82
CA ILE A 82 3.05 -12.38 1.79
C ILE A 82 4.30 -11.91 1.06
N ASP A 83 4.77 -12.66 0.07
CA ASP A 83 5.94 -12.29 -0.72
C ASP A 83 5.75 -10.94 -1.43
N THR A 84 4.59 -10.76 -2.08
CA THR A 84 4.19 -9.46 -2.67
C THR A 84 4.17 -8.34 -1.64
N ASN A 85 3.61 -8.56 -0.45
CA ASN A 85 3.52 -7.54 0.59
C ASN A 85 4.90 -7.18 1.16
N VAL A 86 5.80 -8.15 1.31
CA VAL A 86 7.20 -7.88 1.74
C VAL A 86 7.91 -7.02 0.70
N ALA A 87 7.83 -7.38 -0.59
CA ALA A 87 8.41 -6.59 -1.67
C ALA A 87 7.84 -5.16 -1.73
N LEU A 88 6.52 -5.02 -1.54
CA LEU A 88 5.85 -3.72 -1.46
C LEU A 88 6.38 -2.87 -0.30
N VAL A 89 6.49 -3.43 0.91
CA VAL A 89 6.99 -2.70 2.08
C VAL A 89 8.42 -2.23 1.87
N VAL A 90 9.29 -3.07 1.28
CA VAL A 90 10.67 -2.69 0.95
C VAL A 90 10.70 -1.58 -0.10
N ASN A 91 9.89 -1.67 -1.16
CA ASN A 91 9.81 -0.64 -2.19
C ASN A 91 9.26 0.69 -1.65
N ASN A 92 8.26 0.62 -0.76
CA ASN A 92 7.70 1.77 -0.07
C ASN A 92 8.76 2.45 0.80
N ALA A 93 9.50 1.69 1.60
CA ALA A 93 10.57 2.22 2.44
C ALA A 93 11.67 2.89 1.61
N ALA A 94 12.15 2.25 0.54
CA ALA A 94 13.16 2.81 -0.35
C ALA A 94 12.68 4.12 -1.01
N THR A 95 11.43 4.15 -1.48
CA THR A 95 10.83 5.33 -2.11
C THR A 95 10.61 6.46 -1.12
N ALA A 96 10.09 6.16 0.07
CA ALA A 96 9.91 7.13 1.14
C ALA A 96 11.24 7.77 1.57
N SER A 97 12.30 6.96 1.74
CA SER A 97 13.63 7.48 2.08
C SER A 97 14.18 8.44 1.01
N ARG A 98 13.99 8.13 -0.28
CA ARG A 98 14.40 9.02 -1.38
C ARG A 98 13.63 10.34 -1.40
N ILE A 99 12.33 10.30 -1.11
CA ILE A 99 11.51 11.51 -0.98
C ILE A 99 11.96 12.34 0.23
N ALA A 100 12.22 11.70 1.37
CA ALA A 100 12.64 12.38 2.58
C ALA A 100 13.95 13.16 2.38
N VAL A 101 14.98 12.56 1.77
CA VAL A 101 16.24 13.24 1.44
C VAL A 101 16.03 14.48 0.57
N LYS A 102 15.02 14.48 -0.30
CA LYS A 102 14.69 15.60 -1.18
C LYS A 102 13.86 16.71 -0.51
N LEU A 103 13.23 16.40 0.63
CA LEU A 103 12.50 17.35 1.47
C LEU A 103 13.41 18.04 2.50
N GLU A 104 14.59 17.49 2.78
CA GLU A 104 15.51 18.10 3.72
C GLU A 104 16.03 19.45 3.17
N PRO A 105 15.93 20.54 3.95
CA PRO A 105 16.52 21.81 3.56
C PRO A 105 18.04 21.65 3.46
N THR A 106 18.61 22.18 2.37
CA THR A 106 20.08 22.18 2.15
C THR A 106 20.79 23.12 3.13
#